data_AF-A0A101X3Z0-F1
#
_entry.id   AF-A0A101X3Z0-F1
#
_cell.length_a   1.000
_cell.length_b   1.000
_cell.length_c   1.000
_cell.angle_alpha   90.00
_cell.angle_beta   90.00
_cell.angle_gamma   90.00
#
_symmetry.space_group_name_H-M   'P 1'
#
loop_
_entity.id
_entity.type
_entity.pdbx_description
1 polymer ?
#
loop_
_entity_poly.entity_id
_entity_poly.type
_entity_poly.pdbx_seq_one_letter_code
_entity_poly.pdbx_strand_id
1 'polypeptide(L)'
;MNPLIALPVAGSALMAYYVYENSRRVNACLPGVFNCELFSFLVPRRIRLLMAIGAMVTLALMAFLIAINLYLYVAALSLVGLAIGAWGIYLQIKKGAYCLYCLTTDAILLILFGLSIIRVI
;
A
#
# COMPACT_ATOMS: atom_id res chain seq x y z
N MET A 1 6.01 -2.78 -23.14
CA MET A 1 5.54 -3.12 -21.78
C MET A 1 4.57 -2.04 -21.34
N ASN A 2 3.42 -2.42 -20.77
CA ASN A 2 2.43 -1.43 -20.33
C ASN A 2 3.01 -0.67 -19.11
N PRO A 3 3.32 0.64 -19.21
CA PRO A 3 4.02 1.36 -18.15
C PRO A 3 3.24 1.39 -16.84
N LEU A 4 1.92 1.14 -16.90
CA LEU A 4 1.05 0.97 -15.75
C LEU A 4 1.43 -0.21 -14.84
N ILE A 5 2.14 -1.22 -15.34
CA ILE A 5 2.58 -2.38 -14.54
C ILE A 5 3.69 -2.00 -13.56
N ALA A 6 4.46 -0.95 -13.85
CA ALA A 6 5.57 -0.53 -13.00
C ALA A 6 5.11 -0.05 -11.61
N LEU A 7 3.96 0.63 -11.54
CA LEU A 7 3.38 1.14 -10.30
C LEU A 7 3.03 0.04 -9.27
N PRO A 8 2.23 -0.98 -9.60
CA PRO A 8 1.90 -2.05 -8.67
C PRO A 8 3.10 -2.94 -8.35
N VAL A 9 4.03 -3.14 -9.30
CA VAL A 9 5.27 -3.86 -9.03
C VAL A 9 6.14 -3.09 -8.02
N ALA A 10 6.33 -1.78 -8.22
CA ALA A 10 7.07 -0.94 -7.28
C ALA A 10 6.40 -0.91 -5.89
N GLY A 11 5.07 -0.79 -5.84
CA GLY A 11 4.31 -0.86 -4.59
C GLY A 11 4.45 -2.21 -3.88
N SER A 12 4.43 -3.32 -4.62
CA SER A 12 4.64 -4.66 -4.05
C SER A 12 6.05 -4.82 -3.48
N ALA A 13 7.07 -4.32 -4.17
CA ALA A 13 8.46 -4.34 -3.70
C ALA A 13 8.64 -3.47 -2.45
N LEU A 14 7.99 -2.31 -2.41
CA LEU A 14 8.01 -1.39 -1.27
C LEU A 14 7.35 -2.02 -0.02
N MET A 15 6.24 -2.75 -0.19
CA MET A 15 5.64 -3.52 0.91
C MET A 15 6.47 -4.73 1.30
N ALA A 16 7.12 -5.42 0.35
CA ALA A 16 8.04 -6.52 0.66
C ALA A 16 9.23 -6.05 1.51
N TYR A 17 9.79 -4.90 1.18
CA TYR A 17 10.83 -4.26 1.97
C TYR A 17 10.33 -3.89 3.37
N TYR A 18 9.15 -3.28 3.47
CA TYR A 18 8.54 -2.94 4.75
C TYR A 18 8.25 -4.17 5.62
N VAL A 19 7.76 -5.28 5.04
CA VAL A 19 7.58 -6.57 5.75
C VAL A 19 8.92 -7.08 6.26
N TYR A 20 9.97 -7.04 5.43
CA TYR A 20 11.30 -7.50 5.80
C TYR A 20 11.88 -6.69 6.97
N GLU A 21 11.83 -5.36 6.93
CA GLU A 21 12.33 -4.51 8.02
C GLU A 21 11.55 -4.73 9.31
N ASN A 22 10.22 -4.77 9.21
CA ASN A 22 9.34 -5.01 10.36
C ASN A 22 9.51 -6.44 10.91
N SER A 23 9.98 -7.41 10.11
CA SER A 23 10.35 -8.76 10.56
C SER A 23 11.68 -8.78 11.34
N ARG A 24 12.62 -7.89 11.00
CA ARG A 24 13.93 -7.77 11.66
C ARG A 24 13.95 -6.86 12.89
N ARG A 25 12.79 -6.30 13.28
CA ARG A 25 12.66 -5.28 14.35
C ARG A 25 13.47 -4.00 14.07
N VAL A 26 13.77 -3.74 12.79
CA VAL A 26 14.40 -2.49 12.36
C VAL A 26 13.29 -1.49 12.10
N ASN A 27 13.39 -0.29 12.66
CA ASN A 27 12.47 0.79 12.32
C ASN A 27 12.77 1.22 10.87
N ALA A 28 11.91 0.77 9.97
CA ALA A 28 11.91 1.06 8.54
C ALA A 28 11.88 2.55 8.20
N CYS A 29 11.16 3.33 9.01
CA CYS A 29 11.01 4.75 8.74
C CYS A 29 12.23 5.54 9.20
N LEU A 30 12.56 6.60 8.45
CA LEU A 30 13.52 7.61 8.87
C LEU A 30 13.18 8.10 10.29
N PRO A 31 14.10 7.96 11.27
CA PRO A 31 13.89 8.52 12.60
C PRO A 31 13.71 10.04 12.51
N GLY A 32 12.74 10.59 13.24
CA GLY A 32 12.43 12.03 13.24
C GLY A 32 11.60 12.57 12.06
N VAL A 33 11.29 11.76 11.03
CA VAL A 33 10.40 12.17 9.92
C VAL A 33 9.07 11.42 10.05
N PHE A 34 7.95 12.17 10.05
CA PHE A 34 6.57 11.64 10.12
C PHE A 34 6.15 10.88 11.39
N ASN A 35 6.92 10.94 12.50
CA ASN A 35 6.59 10.25 13.77
C ASN A 35 6.30 8.75 13.58
N CYS A 36 6.90 8.09 12.58
CA CYS A 36 6.70 6.67 12.32
C CYS A 36 7.02 5.78 13.52
N GLU A 37 7.92 6.23 14.39
CA GLU A 37 8.32 5.55 15.63
C GLU A 37 7.09 5.30 16.51
N LEU A 38 6.20 6.29 16.66
CA LEU A 38 4.93 6.18 17.40
C LEU A 38 3.95 5.19 16.75
N PHE A 39 3.93 5.09 15.42
CA PHE A 39 3.03 4.16 14.72
C PHE A 39 3.39 2.69 15.03
N SER A 40 4.69 2.43 15.25
CA SER A 40 5.18 1.09 15.58
C SER A 40 4.72 0.60 16.96
N PHE A 41 4.56 1.53 17.91
CA PHE A 41 4.05 1.29 19.26
C PHE A 41 2.54 1.17 19.32
N LEU A 42 1.82 1.85 18.41
CA LEU A 42 0.37 1.97 18.49
C LEU A 42 -0.40 0.80 17.87
N VAL A 43 0.13 0.21 16.80
CA VAL A 43 -0.53 -0.90 16.10
C VAL A 43 0.25 -2.20 16.35
N PRO A 44 -0.40 -3.26 16.85
CA PRO A 44 0.22 -4.56 17.07
C PRO A 44 0.96 -5.02 15.83
N ARG A 45 2.19 -5.50 16.02
CA ARG A 45 3.07 -5.95 14.94
C ARG A 45 2.41 -6.98 14.02
N ARG A 46 1.58 -7.87 14.56
CA ARG A 46 0.82 -8.88 13.79
C ARG A 46 -0.11 -8.24 12.78
N ILE A 47 -0.83 -7.19 13.17
CA ILE A 47 -1.77 -6.48 12.29
C ILE A 47 -1.00 -5.72 11.21
N ARG A 48 0.10 -5.05 11.58
CA ARG A 48 0.96 -4.34 10.60
C ARG A 48 1.55 -5.30 9.55
N LEU A 49 2.04 -6.46 9.98
CA LEU A 49 2.58 -7.48 9.08
C LEU A 49 1.49 -8.07 8.18
N LEU A 50 0.33 -8.42 8.73
CA LEU A 50 -0.79 -8.95 7.94
C LEU A 50 -1.25 -7.95 6.88
N MET A 51 -1.40 -6.68 7.23
CA MET A 51 -1.79 -5.63 6.27
C MET A 51 -0.74 -5.42 5.19
N ALA A 52 0.55 -5.40 5.55
CA ALA A 52 1.64 -5.22 4.59
C ALA A 52 1.80 -6.42 3.65
N ILE A 53 1.68 -7.65 4.15
CA ILE A 53 1.68 -8.87 3.33
C ILE A 53 0.45 -8.88 2.42
N GLY A 54 -0.72 -8.54 2.95
CA GLY A 54 -1.95 -8.42 2.16
C GLY A 54 -1.77 -7.42 1.02
N ALA A 55 -1.27 -6.22 1.31
CA ALA A 55 -0.99 -5.19 0.31
C ALA A 55 0.05 -5.62 -0.72
N MET A 56 1.12 -6.33 -0.30
CA MET A 56 2.12 -6.88 -1.21
C MET A 56 1.49 -7.84 -2.23
N VAL A 57 0.69 -8.80 -1.74
CA VAL A 57 0.07 -9.84 -2.57
C VAL A 57 -0.98 -9.24 -3.49
N THR A 58 -1.81 -8.30 -3.00
CA THR A 58 -2.83 -7.65 -3.82
C THR A 58 -2.22 -6.77 -4.90
N LEU A 59 -1.14 -6.03 -4.63
CA LEU A 59 -0.43 -5.24 -5.64
C LEU A 59 0.24 -6.13 -6.69
N ALA A 60 0.83 -7.26 -6.29
CA ALA A 60 1.36 -8.24 -7.25
C ALA A 60 0.26 -8.84 -8.13
N LEU A 61 -0.90 -9.16 -7.55
CA LEU A 61 -2.09 -9.61 -8.30
C LEU A 61 -2.60 -8.53 -9.25
N MET A 62 -2.64 -7.26 -8.85
CA MET A 62 -3.00 -6.15 -9.74
C MET A 62 -2.04 -6.03 -10.92
N ALA A 63 -0.74 -6.15 -10.71
CA ALA A 63 0.24 -6.14 -11.79
C ALA A 63 -0.03 -7.27 -12.81
N PHE A 64 -0.36 -8.47 -12.32
CA PHE A 64 -0.74 -9.59 -13.17
C PHE A 64 -2.05 -9.33 -13.93
N LEU A 65 -3.08 -8.81 -13.26
CA LEU A 65 -4.36 -8.46 -13.89
C LEU A 65 -4.22 -7.39 -14.99
N ILE A 66 -3.33 -6.41 -14.80
CA ILE A 66 -3.01 -5.41 -15.84
C ILE A 66 -2.30 -6.07 -17.02
N ALA A 67 -1.42 -7.06 -16.79
CA ALA A 67 -0.72 -7.77 -17.86
C ALA A 67 -1.69 -8.54 -18.77
N ILE A 68 -2.79 -9.06 -18.22
CA ILE A 68 -3.87 -9.73 -18.97
C ILE A 68 -5.05 -8.80 -19.34
N ASN A 69 -4.86 -7.48 -19.26
CA ASN A 69 -5.84 -6.44 -19.61
C ASN A 69 -7.20 -6.50 -18.86
N LEU A 70 -7.22 -7.04 -17.65
CA LEU A 70 -8.42 -7.13 -16.80
C LEU A 70 -8.58 -5.91 -15.88
N TYR A 71 -8.78 -4.73 -16.46
CA TYR A 71 -8.80 -3.45 -15.74
C TYR A 71 -9.97 -3.27 -14.76
N LEU A 72 -11.13 -3.89 -15.03
CA LEU A 72 -12.31 -3.81 -14.16
C LEU A 72 -12.01 -4.36 -12.75
N TYR A 73 -11.32 -5.50 -12.67
CA TYR A 73 -10.95 -6.13 -11.41
C TYR A 73 -9.88 -5.32 -10.66
N VAL A 74 -8.96 -4.68 -11.40
CA VAL A 74 -7.96 -3.78 -10.83
C VAL A 74 -8.64 -2.57 -10.20
N ALA A 75 -9.64 -1.99 -10.87
CA ALA A 75 -10.42 -0.88 -10.34
C ALA A 75 -11.15 -1.28 -9.04
N ALA A 76 -11.82 -2.43 -9.05
CA ALA A 76 -12.54 -2.94 -7.87
C ALA A 76 -11.60 -3.18 -6.68
N LEU A 77 -10.46 -3.85 -6.90
CA LEU A 77 -9.46 -4.09 -5.86
C LEU A 77 -8.83 -2.79 -5.35
N SER A 78 -8.63 -1.80 -6.24
CA SER A 78 -8.08 -0.49 -5.85
C SER A 78 -9.06 0.28 -4.98
N LEU A 79 -10.37 0.21 -5.27
CA LEU A 79 -11.42 0.84 -4.48
C LEU A 79 -11.49 0.24 -3.07
N VAL A 80 -11.44 -1.09 -2.96
CA VAL A 80 -11.39 -1.78 -1.65
C VAL A 80 -10.12 -1.40 -0.88
N GLY A 81 -8.97 -1.37 -1.58
CA GLY A 81 -7.70 -0.92 -1.00
C GLY A 81 -7.75 0.51 -0.48
N LEU A 82 -8.34 1.44 -1.24
CA LEU A 82 -8.52 2.84 -0.84
C LEU A 82 -9.46 2.99 0.36
N ALA A 83 -10.53 2.19 0.46
CA ALA A 83 -11.41 2.21 1.63
C ALA A 83 -10.66 1.80 2.91
N ILE A 84 -9.82 0.77 2.82
CA ILE A 84 -8.96 0.35 3.93
C ILE A 84 -7.89 1.42 4.23
N GLY A 85 -7.28 2.00 3.19
CA GLY A 85 -6.30 3.08 3.28
C GLY A 85 -6.86 4.32 3.98
N ALA A 86 -8.07 4.75 3.61
CA ALA A 86 -8.76 5.88 4.25
C ALA A 86 -8.99 5.65 5.75
N TRP A 87 -9.36 4.44 6.16
CA TRP A 87 -9.43 4.07 7.57
C TRP A 87 -8.06 4.12 8.26
N GLY A 88 -7.02 3.67 7.57
CA GLY A 88 -5.63 3.77 8.01
C GLY A 88 -5.20 5.23 8.24
N ILE A 89 -5.48 6.11 7.29
CA ILE A 89 -5.20 7.56 7.38
C ILE A 89 -5.95 8.19 8.55
N TYR A 90 -7.23 7.87 8.73
CA TYR A 90 -8.01 8.35 9.88
C TYR A 90 -7.36 7.97 11.22
N LEU A 91 -6.90 6.72 11.35
CA LEU A 91 -6.19 6.26 12.54
C LEU A 91 -4.83 6.98 12.72
N GLN A 92 -4.10 7.22 11.63
CA GLN A 92 -2.83 7.95 11.65
C GLN A 92 -3.00 9.39 12.14
N ILE A 93 -4.00 10.12 11.61
CA ILE A 93 -4.33 11.50 12.00
C ILE A 93 -4.75 11.55 13.46
N LYS A 94 -5.68 10.68 13.88
CA LYS A 94 -6.20 10.65 15.25
C LYS A 94 -5.11 10.40 16.30
N LYS A 95 -4.03 9.74 15.91
CA LYS A 95 -2.96 9.30 16.79
C LYS A 95 -1.64 10.06 16.59
N GLY A 96 -1.60 11.00 15.65
CA GLY A 96 -0.42 11.83 15.37
C GLY A 96 0.80 11.05 14.88
N ALA A 97 0.59 9.87 14.29
CA ALA A 97 1.64 8.95 13.87
C ALA A 97 1.42 8.56 12.41
N TYR A 98 2.35 8.92 11.53
CA TYR A 98 2.20 8.73 10.09
C TYR A 98 3.13 7.64 9.58
N CYS A 99 2.63 6.81 8.67
CA CYS A 99 3.44 5.78 8.03
C CYS A 99 3.61 6.14 6.55
N LEU A 100 4.82 6.56 6.18
CA LEU A 100 5.15 6.94 4.79
C LEU A 100 4.91 5.77 3.82
N TYR A 101 5.24 4.55 4.23
CA TYR A 101 5.00 3.33 3.44
C TYR A 101 3.51 3.12 3.15
N CYS A 102 2.64 3.35 4.13
CA CYS A 102 1.19 3.24 3.93
C CYS A 102 0.65 4.36 3.03
N LEU A 103 1.10 5.60 3.25
CA LEU A 103 0.68 6.74 2.44
C LEU A 103 1.09 6.60 0.96
N THR A 104 2.29 6.07 0.72
CA THR A 104 2.78 5.81 -0.63
C THR A 104 1.98 4.69 -1.30
N THR A 105 1.62 3.61 -0.59
CA THR A 105 0.73 2.59 -1.14
C THR A 105 -0.67 3.12 -1.44
N ASP A 106 -1.22 3.98 -0.58
CA ASP A 106 -2.53 4.59 -0.81
C ASP A 106 -2.52 5.49 -2.05
N ALA A 107 -1.44 6.26 -2.24
CA ALA A 107 -1.24 7.07 -3.45
C ALA A 107 -1.13 6.19 -4.72
N ILE A 108 -0.41 5.07 -4.66
CA ILE A 108 -0.32 4.11 -5.77
C ILE A 108 -1.70 3.55 -6.12
N LEU A 109 -2.50 3.16 -5.12
CA LEU A 109 -3.86 2.66 -5.32
C LEU A 109 -4.78 3.72 -5.93
N LEU A 110 -4.63 4.99 -5.54
CA LEU A 110 -5.41 6.10 -6.10
C LEU A 110 -5.10 6.32 -7.58
N ILE A 111 -3.82 6.34 -7.94
CA ILE A 111 -3.37 6.45 -9.33
C ILE A 111 -3.85 5.26 -10.15
N LEU A 112 -3.71 4.04 -9.62
CA LEU A 112 -4.18 2.82 -10.29
C LEU A 112 -5.68 2.83 -10.52
N PHE A 113 -6.45 3.26 -9.52
CA PHE A 113 -7.90 3.40 -9.63
C PHE A 113 -8.27 4.38 -10.76
N GLY A 114 -7.72 5.59 -10.74
CA GLY A 114 -8.00 6.59 -11.78
C GLY A 114 -7.64 6.11 -13.18
N LEU A 115 -6.45 5.53 -13.35
CA LEU A 115 -6.00 5.00 -14.65
C LEU A 115 -6.82 3.80 -15.11
N SER A 116 -7.22 2.92 -14.19
CA SER A 116 -8.04 1.74 -14.52
C SER A 116 -9.45 2.14 -14.98
N ILE A 117 -10.06 3.16 -14.37
CA ILE A 117 -11.36 3.69 -14.81
C ILE A 117 -11.27 4.25 -16.22
N ILE A 118 -10.25 5.05 -16.52
CA ILE A 118 -10.04 5.63 -17.86
C ILE A 118 -9.88 4.55 -18.94
N ARG A 119 -9.39 3.36 -18.57
CA ARG A 119 -9.21 2.23 -19.49
C ARG A 119 -10.44 1.33 -19.63
N VAL A 120 -11.40 1.44 -18.72
CA VAL A 120 -12.65 0.66 -18.71
C VAL A 120 -13.79 1.41 -19.42
N ILE A 121 -13.82 2.73 -19.30
CA ILE A 121 -14.72 3.63 -20.04
C ILE A 121 -14.27 3.71 -21.51
#